data_AF-A0A382S2W5-F1
#
_entry.id   AF-A0A382S2W5-F1
#
_cell.length_a   1.000
_cell.length_b   1.000
_cell.length_c   1.000
_cell.angle_alpha   90.00
_cell.angle_beta   90.00
_cell.angle_gamma   90.00
#
_symmetry.space_group_name_H-M   'P 1'
#
loop_
_entity.id
_entity.type
_entity.pdbx_description
1 polymer ?
#
loop_
_entity_poly.entity_id
_entity_poly.type
_entity_poly.pdbx_seq_one_letter_code
_entity_poly.pdbx_strand_id
1 'polypeptide(L)'
;MGTGTFAAVVIVGVMLLLLISIFIRQKLKNSHEAAIRRKVRSTLIEETTGVSVKERLEAKRKSISRPENVDFCELRSAKRLDLPERVDGWLDLSGLTTVEGLKLPKHVGGGLDLRGLTTAEGLGFPEHMGGWLDLEGLTTAEGLKLPKRVGGDLDLKGLTTAEGLEFPEYVGGWLDLRGLTTSRGLKLPERVGGDIYFWSLSKSEYDRLSHGPVRMDGKVRFEPLVDYSSLGTDSSGDTYGFSW
;
A
#
# COMPACT_ATOMS: atom_id res chain seq x y z
N MET A 1 -9.89 -81.51 17.70
CA MET A 1 -9.44 -80.11 17.88
C MET A 1 -10.45 -79.46 18.80
N GLY A 2 -10.09 -79.31 20.07
CA GLY A 2 -11.05 -79.09 21.16
C GLY A 2 -11.84 -77.80 20.98
N THR A 3 -13.13 -77.85 21.26
CA THR A 3 -14.07 -76.72 21.34
C THR A 3 -13.50 -75.52 22.13
N GLY A 4 -12.58 -75.77 23.07
CA GLY A 4 -11.84 -74.75 23.80
C GLY A 4 -10.91 -73.86 22.94
N THR A 5 -10.40 -74.34 21.81
CA THR A 5 -9.51 -73.56 20.92
C THR A 5 -10.27 -72.55 20.08
N PHE A 6 -11.41 -72.95 19.48
CA PHE A 6 -12.32 -72.03 18.78
C PHE A 6 -12.91 -70.98 19.73
N ALA A 7 -13.31 -71.40 20.94
CA ALA A 7 -13.77 -70.47 21.96
C ALA A 7 -12.67 -69.46 22.35
N ALA A 8 -11.43 -69.92 22.53
CA ALA A 8 -10.31 -69.03 22.84
C ALA A 8 -10.02 -68.01 21.73
N VAL A 9 -10.05 -68.40 20.45
CA VAL A 9 -9.82 -67.49 19.32
C VAL A 9 -10.93 -66.43 19.22
N VAL A 10 -12.20 -66.81 19.42
CA VAL A 10 -13.33 -65.87 19.43
C VAL A 10 -13.22 -64.89 20.60
N ILE A 11 -12.87 -65.37 21.80
CA ILE A 11 -12.69 -64.53 22.98
C ILE A 11 -11.56 -63.52 22.77
N VAL A 12 -10.42 -63.95 22.19
CA VAL A 12 -9.30 -63.06 21.88
C VAL A 12 -9.69 -62.02 20.82
N GLY A 13 -10.43 -62.42 19.78
CA GLY A 13 -10.92 -61.51 18.74
C GLY A 13 -11.89 -60.45 19.28
N VAL A 14 -12.83 -60.84 20.15
CA VAL A 14 -13.77 -59.90 20.80
C VAL A 14 -13.03 -58.98 21.77
N MET A 15 -12.06 -59.50 22.54
CA MET A 15 -11.18 -58.67 23.38
C MET A 15 -10.40 -57.65 22.55
N LEU A 16 -9.85 -58.03 21.39
CA LEU A 16 -9.11 -57.14 20.52
C LEU A 16 -10.00 -56.01 19.97
N LEU A 17 -11.23 -56.32 19.54
CA LEU A 17 -12.20 -55.32 19.07
C LEU A 17 -12.64 -54.37 20.18
N LEU A 18 -12.83 -54.88 21.41
CA LEU A 18 -13.13 -54.06 22.59
C LEU A 18 -11.96 -53.14 22.92
N LEU A 19 -10.72 -53.63 22.87
CA LEU A 19 -9.52 -52.82 23.08
C LEU A 19 -9.36 -51.74 22.00
N ILE A 20 -9.62 -52.06 20.73
CA ILE A 20 -9.62 -51.08 19.63
C ILE A 20 -10.71 -50.05 19.82
N SER A 21 -11.94 -50.46 20.19
CA SER A 21 -13.05 -49.54 20.44
C SER A 21 -12.78 -48.62 21.64
N ILE A 22 -12.20 -49.14 22.71
CA ILE A 22 -11.75 -48.34 23.86
C ILE A 22 -10.63 -47.40 23.42
N PHE A 23 -9.64 -47.88 22.67
CA PHE A 23 -8.55 -47.06 22.17
C PHE A 23 -9.03 -45.93 21.25
N ILE A 24 -9.97 -46.20 20.34
CA ILE A 24 -10.59 -45.19 19.48
C ILE A 24 -11.36 -44.18 20.33
N ARG A 25 -12.20 -44.63 21.29
CA ARG A 25 -12.93 -43.72 22.18
C ARG A 25 -12.00 -42.90 23.06
N GLN A 26 -10.92 -43.49 23.54
CA GLN A 26 -9.89 -42.81 24.32
C GLN A 26 -9.16 -41.78 23.47
N LYS A 27 -8.78 -42.13 22.23
CA LYS A 27 -8.13 -41.23 21.26
C LYS A 27 -9.06 -40.08 20.88
N LEU A 28 -10.35 -40.35 20.66
CA LEU A 28 -11.36 -39.35 20.33
C LEU A 28 -11.61 -38.40 21.51
N LYS A 29 -11.76 -38.95 22.73
CA LYS A 29 -11.89 -38.18 23.97
C LYS A 29 -10.66 -37.30 24.20
N ASN A 30 -9.46 -37.87 24.09
CA ASN A 30 -8.20 -37.13 24.24
C ASN A 30 -8.06 -36.05 23.16
N SER A 31 -8.51 -36.30 21.93
CA SER A 31 -8.51 -35.34 20.82
C SER A 31 -9.49 -34.19 21.06
N HIS A 32 -10.71 -34.50 21.50
CA HIS A 32 -11.72 -33.50 21.82
C HIS A 32 -11.29 -32.65 23.02
N GLU A 33 -10.74 -33.27 24.05
CA GLU A 33 -10.18 -32.59 25.22
C GLU A 33 -8.95 -31.74 24.84
N ALA A 34 -8.12 -32.20 23.90
CA ALA A 34 -7.03 -31.40 23.35
C ALA A 34 -7.54 -30.21 22.52
N ALA A 35 -8.61 -30.36 21.74
CA ALA A 35 -9.22 -29.28 20.97
C ALA A 35 -9.83 -28.22 21.89
N ILE A 36 -10.55 -28.63 22.93
CA ILE A 36 -11.10 -27.73 23.94
C ILE A 36 -9.96 -27.00 24.66
N ARG A 37 -8.93 -27.72 25.15
CA ARG A 37 -7.78 -27.09 25.80
C ARG A 37 -7.07 -26.08 24.89
N ARG A 38 -6.93 -26.36 23.59
CA ARG A 38 -6.33 -25.42 22.63
C ARG A 38 -7.18 -24.17 22.45
N LYS A 39 -8.51 -24.32 22.32
CA LYS A 39 -9.44 -23.19 22.16
C LYS A 39 -9.47 -22.32 23.42
N VAL A 40 -9.58 -22.95 24.59
CA VAL A 40 -9.52 -22.26 25.88
C VAL A 40 -8.20 -21.53 26.05
N ARG A 41 -7.06 -22.16 25.72
CA ARG A 41 -5.76 -21.47 25.75
C ARG A 41 -5.66 -20.35 24.74
N SER A 42 -6.19 -20.49 23.52
CA SER A 42 -6.13 -19.41 22.53
C SER A 42 -6.95 -18.20 22.98
N THR A 43 -8.15 -18.44 23.50
CA THR A 43 -9.03 -17.39 24.02
C THR A 43 -8.47 -16.78 25.29
N LEU A 44 -7.89 -17.58 26.20
CA LEU A 44 -7.24 -17.04 27.39
C LEU A 44 -5.99 -16.24 27.02
N ILE A 45 -5.20 -16.67 26.03
CA ILE A 45 -4.09 -15.88 25.49
C ILE A 45 -4.63 -14.59 24.87
N GLU A 46 -5.72 -14.62 24.13
CA GLU A 46 -6.35 -13.45 23.53
C GLU A 46 -6.95 -12.50 24.58
N GLU A 47 -7.50 -13.01 25.69
CA GLU A 47 -8.02 -12.21 26.80
C GLU A 47 -6.89 -11.65 27.68
N THR A 48 -5.81 -12.41 27.89
CA THR A 48 -4.67 -12.01 28.73
C THR A 48 -3.66 -11.15 27.99
N THR A 49 -3.48 -11.38 26.69
CA THR A 49 -2.50 -10.66 25.86
C THR A 49 -3.16 -9.72 24.86
N GLY A 50 -4.48 -9.82 24.64
CA GLY A 50 -5.21 -9.01 23.66
C GLY A 50 -5.03 -9.48 22.21
N VAL A 51 -4.22 -10.51 21.94
CA VAL A 51 -3.80 -10.90 20.59
C VAL A 51 -4.17 -12.35 20.30
N SER A 52 -4.86 -12.57 19.19
CA SER A 52 -5.32 -13.89 18.75
C SER A 52 -4.16 -14.75 18.24
N VAL A 53 -4.31 -16.06 18.34
CA VAL A 53 -3.34 -17.02 17.80
C VAL A 53 -3.22 -16.93 16.27
N LYS A 54 -4.22 -16.38 15.58
CA LYS A 54 -4.21 -16.14 14.13
C LYS A 54 -3.29 -14.98 13.74
N GLU A 55 -3.31 -13.88 14.50
CA GLU A 55 -2.37 -12.75 14.32
C GLU A 55 -0.92 -13.18 14.56
N ARG A 56 -0.69 -14.10 15.52
CA ARG A 56 0.63 -14.72 15.71
C ARG A 56 1.09 -15.57 14.52
N LEU A 57 0.16 -16.22 13.81
CA LEU A 57 0.45 -17.01 12.60
C LEU A 57 0.74 -16.11 11.38
N GLU A 58 0.12 -14.93 11.27
CA GLU A 58 0.46 -13.90 10.27
C GLU A 58 1.82 -13.26 10.53
N ALA A 59 2.14 -12.97 11.79
CA ALA A 59 3.46 -12.51 12.19
C ALA A 59 4.58 -13.52 11.81
N LYS A 60 4.27 -14.83 11.82
CA LYS A 60 5.21 -15.88 11.41
C LYS A 60 5.31 -16.05 9.88
N ARG A 61 4.25 -15.74 9.12
CA ARG A 61 4.26 -15.76 7.65
C ARG A 61 5.09 -14.61 7.06
N LYS A 62 5.06 -13.44 7.70
CA LYS A 62 5.91 -12.28 7.38
C LYS A 62 7.42 -12.54 7.54
N SER A 63 7.83 -13.67 8.14
CA SER A 63 9.24 -13.99 8.39
C SER A 63 9.93 -14.82 7.28
N ILE A 64 9.27 -15.18 6.18
CA ILE A 64 9.81 -16.13 5.17
C ILE A 64 9.90 -15.55 3.75
N SER A 65 9.16 -14.49 3.42
CA SER A 65 9.33 -13.76 2.15
C SER A 65 9.15 -12.28 2.39
N ARG A 66 9.93 -11.45 1.68
CA ARG A 66 9.68 -10.01 1.62
C ARG A 66 8.28 -9.80 1.03
N PRO A 67 7.40 -9.02 1.68
CA PRO A 67 6.09 -8.78 1.13
C PRO A 67 6.26 -8.04 -0.21
N GLU A 68 5.68 -8.62 -1.27
CA GLU A 68 5.61 -7.97 -2.58
C GLU A 68 4.61 -6.82 -2.46
N ASN A 69 3.31 -7.11 -2.41
CA ASN A 69 2.29 -6.07 -2.28
C ASN A 69 1.64 -6.10 -0.89
N VAL A 70 1.35 -4.93 -0.34
CA VAL A 70 0.75 -4.74 0.99
C VAL A 70 -0.40 -3.76 0.86
N ASP A 71 -1.60 -4.21 1.23
CA ASP A 71 -2.83 -3.43 1.14
C ASP A 71 -3.42 -3.12 2.53
N PHE A 72 -3.58 -1.84 2.82
CA PHE A 72 -4.22 -1.30 4.01
C PHE A 72 -5.16 -0.13 3.68
N CYS A 73 -5.75 -0.09 2.47
CA CYS A 73 -6.65 0.99 2.02
C CYS A 73 -7.87 1.22 2.94
N GLU A 74 -8.27 0.21 3.71
CA GLU A 74 -9.39 0.29 4.65
C GLU A 74 -9.06 1.00 5.98
N LEU A 75 -7.76 1.18 6.29
CA LEU A 75 -7.35 1.81 7.54
C LEU A 75 -7.55 3.32 7.50
N ARG A 76 -8.03 3.90 8.60
CA ARG A 76 -8.23 5.36 8.75
C ARG A 76 -7.24 6.03 9.70
N SER A 77 -6.41 5.24 10.39
CA SER A 77 -5.41 5.72 11.34
C SER A 77 -4.25 4.73 11.46
N ALA A 78 -3.04 5.23 11.73
CA ALA A 78 -1.81 4.46 11.88
C ALA A 78 -1.38 4.22 13.35
N LYS A 79 -2.15 4.67 14.37
CA LYS A 79 -1.76 4.65 15.80
C LYS A 79 -1.29 3.30 16.37
N ARG A 80 -1.57 2.19 15.68
CA ARG A 80 -1.18 0.82 16.07
C ARG A 80 -0.70 -0.01 14.88
N LEU A 81 -0.33 0.65 13.78
CA LEU A 81 0.10 -0.01 12.56
C LEU A 81 1.60 -0.29 12.62
N ASP A 82 1.97 -1.57 12.61
CA ASP A 82 3.36 -2.00 12.51
C ASP A 82 3.65 -2.53 11.09
N LEU A 83 4.32 -1.69 10.30
CA LEU A 83 4.69 -1.99 8.93
C LEU A 83 5.98 -2.83 8.89
N PRO A 84 6.13 -3.75 7.91
CA PRO A 84 7.40 -4.43 7.72
C PRO A 84 8.50 -3.42 7.40
N GLU A 85 9.76 -3.70 7.76
CA GLU A 85 10.87 -2.79 7.45
C GLU A 85 11.09 -2.60 5.94
N ARG A 86 10.61 -3.54 5.12
CA ARG A 86 10.75 -3.54 3.66
C ARG A 86 9.50 -4.11 2.97
N VAL A 87 9.11 -3.47 1.89
CA VAL A 87 8.11 -3.91 0.91
C VAL A 87 8.76 -3.87 -0.48
N ASP A 88 8.78 -4.97 -1.22
CA ASP A 88 9.44 -5.02 -2.54
C ASP A 88 8.51 -4.58 -3.70
N GLY A 89 7.20 -4.68 -3.52
CA GLY A 89 6.17 -4.18 -4.43
C GLY A 89 5.45 -2.95 -3.86
N TRP A 90 4.14 -2.83 -4.06
CA TRP A 90 3.39 -1.64 -3.66
C TRP A 90 2.86 -1.70 -2.22
N LEU A 91 2.71 -0.53 -1.61
CA LEU A 91 2.12 -0.32 -0.29
C LEU A 91 0.95 0.65 -0.40
N ASP A 92 -0.27 0.16 -0.19
CA ASP A 92 -1.49 0.98 -0.20
C ASP A 92 -1.86 1.40 1.23
N LEU A 93 -1.79 2.70 1.50
CA LEU A 93 -2.23 3.37 2.72
C LEU A 93 -3.23 4.49 2.40
N SER A 94 -3.91 4.40 1.26
CA SER A 94 -4.81 5.42 0.70
C SER A 94 -5.95 5.83 1.64
N GLY A 95 -6.35 4.97 2.58
CA GLY A 95 -7.40 5.25 3.55
C GLY A 95 -7.02 6.19 4.69
N LEU A 96 -5.72 6.36 4.96
CA LEU A 96 -5.23 7.17 6.08
C LEU A 96 -5.50 8.65 5.83
N THR A 97 -6.04 9.35 6.81
CA THR A 97 -6.32 10.80 6.72
C THR A 97 -5.37 11.66 7.56
N THR A 98 -4.50 11.02 8.34
CA THR A 98 -3.52 11.66 9.23
C THR A 98 -2.26 10.82 9.32
N VAL A 99 -1.12 11.49 9.48
CA VAL A 99 0.21 10.88 9.66
C VAL A 99 0.51 10.44 11.09
N GLU A 100 -0.39 10.72 12.04
CA GLU A 100 -0.16 10.44 13.46
C GLU A 100 0.11 8.94 13.71
N GLY A 101 1.31 8.64 14.22
CA GLY A 101 1.76 7.28 14.50
C GLY A 101 2.27 6.49 13.28
N LEU A 102 2.24 7.08 12.08
CA LEU A 102 2.74 6.42 10.87
C LEU A 102 4.27 6.41 10.83
N LYS A 103 4.84 5.22 10.68
CA LYS A 103 6.27 5.02 10.38
C LYS A 103 6.38 4.18 9.12
N LEU A 104 6.89 4.78 8.04
CA LEU A 104 7.03 4.12 6.76
C LEU A 104 8.15 3.05 6.78
N PRO A 105 8.06 2.00 5.94
CA PRO A 105 9.17 1.08 5.71
C PRO A 105 10.44 1.81 5.28
N LYS A 106 11.61 1.23 5.58
CA LYS A 106 12.90 1.73 5.08
C LYS A 106 13.04 1.56 3.57
N HIS A 107 12.23 0.70 2.95
CA HIS A 107 12.23 0.46 1.52
C HIS A 107 10.82 0.10 1.01
N VAL A 108 10.42 0.75 -0.08
CA VAL A 108 9.23 0.44 -0.88
C VAL A 108 9.64 0.39 -2.35
N GLY A 109 9.47 -0.76 -2.99
CA GLY A 109 9.99 -1.01 -4.34
C GLY A 109 9.02 -0.68 -5.48
N GLY A 110 7.72 -1.00 -5.33
CA GLY A 110 6.73 -0.89 -6.42
C GLY A 110 5.91 0.41 -6.41
N GLY A 111 5.62 0.97 -5.24
CA GLY A 111 4.93 2.26 -5.11
C GLY A 111 4.27 2.46 -3.74
N LEU A 112 3.94 3.71 -3.39
CA LEU A 112 3.32 4.07 -2.12
C LEU A 112 2.11 4.97 -2.35
N ASP A 113 0.95 4.52 -1.91
CA ASP A 113 -0.30 5.28 -1.95
C ASP A 113 -0.61 5.91 -0.60
N LEU A 114 -0.64 7.24 -0.56
CA LEU A 114 -1.02 8.04 0.60
C LEU A 114 -2.05 9.11 0.21
N ARG A 115 -2.85 8.86 -0.83
CA ARG A 115 -3.82 9.84 -1.39
C ARG A 115 -4.83 10.40 -0.38
N GLY A 116 -5.11 9.68 0.70
CA GLY A 116 -6.08 10.11 1.72
C GLY A 116 -5.56 11.19 2.67
N LEU A 117 -4.25 11.42 2.72
CA LEU A 117 -3.66 12.44 3.58
C LEU A 117 -3.95 13.84 3.04
N THR A 118 -4.30 14.77 3.93
CA THR A 118 -4.49 16.19 3.59
C THR A 118 -3.32 17.07 4.02
N THR A 119 -2.51 16.60 4.97
CA THR A 119 -1.25 17.21 5.43
C THR A 119 -0.20 16.12 5.63
N ALA A 120 1.09 16.50 5.62
CA ALA A 120 2.22 15.57 5.77
C ALA A 120 3.25 16.03 6.83
N GLU A 121 2.89 16.95 7.70
CA GLU A 121 3.80 17.48 8.72
C GLU A 121 4.31 16.35 9.64
N GLY A 122 5.63 16.22 9.73
CA GLY A 122 6.27 15.17 10.54
C GLY A 122 6.33 13.79 9.89
N LEU A 123 5.85 13.63 8.64
CA LEU A 123 6.03 12.40 7.87
C LEU A 123 7.47 12.29 7.35
N GLY A 124 8.16 11.21 7.72
CA GLY A 124 9.49 10.90 7.23
C GLY A 124 9.44 9.83 6.13
N PHE A 125 9.97 10.16 4.96
CA PHE A 125 10.14 9.21 3.86
C PHE A 125 11.52 8.53 3.90
N PRO A 126 11.67 7.31 3.34
CA PRO A 126 12.99 6.78 3.02
C PRO A 126 13.67 7.67 1.95
N GLU A 127 15.01 7.68 1.93
CA GLU A 127 15.78 8.50 0.98
C GLU A 127 15.48 8.18 -0.49
N HIS A 128 15.11 6.92 -0.77
CA HIS A 128 14.84 6.40 -2.10
C HIS A 128 13.54 5.60 -2.14
N MET A 129 12.69 5.92 -3.10
CA MET A 129 11.49 5.16 -3.47
C MET A 129 11.71 4.47 -4.81
N GLY A 130 11.48 3.17 -4.90
CA GLY A 130 11.71 2.39 -6.13
C GLY A 130 10.67 2.65 -7.22
N GLY A 131 9.43 2.92 -6.82
CA GLY A 131 8.29 3.10 -7.72
C GLY A 131 7.65 4.48 -7.59
N TRP A 132 6.34 4.53 -7.84
CA TRP A 132 5.54 5.75 -7.77
C TRP A 132 5.24 6.18 -6.33
N LEU A 133 4.92 7.46 -6.14
CA LEU A 133 4.48 8.04 -4.88
C LEU A 133 3.24 8.89 -5.13
N ASP A 134 2.13 8.50 -4.53
CA ASP A 134 0.84 9.19 -4.65
C ASP A 134 0.52 9.94 -3.35
N LEU A 135 0.50 11.27 -3.45
CA LEU A 135 0.18 12.22 -2.39
C LEU A 135 -0.90 13.21 -2.86
N GLU A 136 -1.77 12.77 -3.79
CA GLU A 136 -2.72 13.63 -4.49
C GLU A 136 -3.68 14.41 -3.58
N GLY A 137 -3.95 13.92 -2.36
CA GLY A 137 -4.85 14.57 -1.40
C GLY A 137 -4.22 15.68 -0.57
N LEU A 138 -2.89 15.86 -0.59
CA LEU A 138 -2.24 16.92 0.17
C LEU A 138 -2.67 18.28 -0.36
N THR A 139 -3.11 19.17 0.52
CA THR A 139 -3.54 20.53 0.15
C THR A 139 -2.48 21.59 0.45
N THR A 140 -1.48 21.22 1.26
CA THR A 140 -0.31 22.03 1.63
C THR A 140 0.96 21.19 1.64
N ALA A 141 2.09 21.81 1.30
CA ALA A 141 3.43 21.22 1.36
C ALA A 141 4.19 21.54 2.66
N GLU A 142 3.54 22.23 3.61
CA GLU A 142 4.19 22.61 4.86
C GLU A 142 4.73 21.40 5.62
N GLY A 143 6.04 21.43 5.91
CA GLY A 143 6.74 20.35 6.59
C GLY A 143 6.94 19.07 5.76
N LEU A 144 6.52 19.04 4.49
CA LEU A 144 6.68 17.89 3.59
C LEU A 144 8.12 17.80 3.10
N LYS A 145 8.79 16.68 3.42
CA LYS A 145 10.14 16.36 2.94
C LYS A 145 10.10 15.09 2.11
N LEU A 146 10.13 15.25 0.79
CA LEU A 146 10.05 14.13 -0.15
C LEU A 146 11.36 13.31 -0.17
N PRO A 147 11.32 12.05 -0.64
CA PRO A 147 12.53 11.29 -0.97
C PRO A 147 13.42 12.07 -1.93
N LYS A 148 14.75 11.88 -1.87
CA LYS A 148 15.64 12.46 -2.88
C LYS A 148 15.41 11.88 -4.27
N ARG A 149 14.94 10.63 -4.34
CA ARG A 149 14.63 9.94 -5.61
C ARG A 149 13.30 9.21 -5.53
N VAL A 150 12.47 9.43 -6.54
CA VAL A 150 11.26 8.66 -6.84
C VAL A 150 11.49 7.96 -8.19
N GLY A 151 11.51 6.63 -8.20
CA GLY A 151 11.82 5.85 -9.39
C GLY A 151 10.69 5.84 -10.43
N GLY A 152 9.45 6.06 -10.01
CA GLY A 152 8.28 6.18 -10.87
C GLY A 152 7.68 7.58 -10.87
N ASP A 153 6.35 7.61 -10.93
CA ASP A 153 5.55 8.82 -10.97
C ASP A 153 5.43 9.50 -9.59
N LEU A 154 5.24 10.81 -9.56
CA LEU A 154 4.98 11.58 -8.35
C LEU A 154 3.69 12.40 -8.52
N ASP A 155 2.66 12.06 -7.74
CA ASP A 155 1.39 12.78 -7.73
C ASP A 155 1.29 13.72 -6.52
N LEU A 156 1.18 15.02 -6.81
CA LEU A 156 0.99 16.10 -5.85
C LEU A 156 -0.14 17.03 -6.29
N LYS A 157 -1.11 16.53 -7.06
CA LYS A 157 -2.09 17.37 -7.76
C LYS A 157 -2.97 18.21 -6.83
N GLY A 158 -3.15 17.83 -5.57
CA GLY A 158 -3.94 18.56 -4.58
C GLY A 158 -3.28 19.83 -4.06
N LEU A 159 -1.96 19.98 -4.24
CA LEU A 159 -1.24 21.16 -3.80
C LEU A 159 -1.66 22.38 -4.62
N THR A 160 -1.95 23.48 -3.92
CA THR A 160 -2.30 24.76 -4.56
C THR A 160 -1.12 25.75 -4.62
N THR A 161 -0.12 25.53 -3.77
CA THR A 161 1.16 26.24 -3.69
C THR A 161 2.30 25.24 -3.41
N ALA A 162 3.52 25.60 -3.81
CA ALA A 162 4.74 24.81 -3.56
C ALA A 162 5.63 25.42 -2.46
N GLU A 163 5.10 26.35 -1.67
CA GLU A 163 5.84 26.96 -0.56
C GLU A 163 6.27 25.92 0.48
N GLY A 164 7.55 25.98 0.86
CA GLY A 164 8.12 25.03 1.81
C GLY A 164 8.35 23.63 1.25
N LEU A 165 7.98 23.36 -0.01
CA LEU A 165 8.19 22.07 -0.65
C LEU A 165 9.63 21.89 -1.09
N GLU A 166 10.27 20.84 -0.60
CA GLU A 166 11.52 20.31 -1.13
C GLU A 166 11.21 19.15 -2.08
N PHE A 167 11.37 19.38 -3.38
CA PHE A 167 11.18 18.35 -4.40
C PHE A 167 12.31 17.31 -4.39
N PRO A 168 12.05 16.07 -4.89
CA PRO A 168 13.11 15.13 -5.20
C PRO A 168 14.09 15.71 -6.22
N GLU A 169 15.35 15.27 -6.18
CA GLU A 169 16.32 15.55 -7.25
C GLU A 169 15.92 14.83 -8.55
N TYR A 170 15.31 13.65 -8.43
CA TYR A 170 14.92 12.79 -9.55
C TYR A 170 13.52 12.22 -9.39
N VAL A 171 12.73 12.37 -10.46
CA VAL A 171 11.46 11.67 -10.68
C VAL A 171 11.59 10.88 -11.97
N GLY A 172 11.47 9.55 -11.90
CA GLY A 172 11.67 8.67 -13.05
C GLY A 172 10.52 8.67 -14.04
N GLY A 173 9.31 8.95 -13.57
CA GLY A 173 8.10 9.04 -14.37
C GLY A 173 7.57 10.47 -14.52
N TRP A 174 6.25 10.61 -14.57
CA TRP A 174 5.59 11.93 -14.63
C TRP A 174 5.54 12.60 -13.26
N LEU A 175 5.39 13.93 -13.27
CA LEU A 175 5.17 14.75 -12.09
C LEU A 175 3.86 15.53 -12.26
N ASP A 176 2.92 15.29 -11.35
CA ASP A 176 1.62 15.93 -11.38
C ASP A 176 1.53 17.06 -10.35
N LEU A 177 1.37 18.28 -10.87
CA LEU A 177 1.21 19.51 -10.11
C LEU A 177 -0.02 20.28 -10.60
N ARG A 178 -1.05 19.57 -11.07
CA ARG A 178 -2.19 20.18 -11.78
C ARG A 178 -2.97 21.20 -10.95
N GLY A 179 -2.98 21.07 -9.62
CA GLY A 179 -3.63 22.01 -8.71
C GLY A 179 -2.82 23.27 -8.38
N LEU A 180 -1.53 23.34 -8.72
CA LEU A 180 -0.73 24.52 -8.40
C LEU A 180 -1.27 25.74 -9.13
N THR A 181 -1.48 26.84 -8.41
CA THR A 181 -2.05 28.09 -8.97
C THR A 181 -1.02 29.21 -9.12
N THR A 182 0.15 29.06 -8.49
CA THR A 182 1.25 30.03 -8.52
C THR A 182 2.61 29.32 -8.56
N SER A 183 3.61 29.98 -9.14
CA SER A 183 4.99 29.47 -9.18
C SER A 183 5.80 29.82 -7.93
N ARG A 184 5.19 30.49 -6.94
CA ARG A 184 5.86 30.85 -5.68
C ARG A 184 6.34 29.61 -4.93
N GLY A 185 7.63 29.62 -4.58
CA GLY A 185 8.30 28.52 -3.88
C GLY A 185 8.61 27.29 -4.75
N LEU A 186 8.10 27.22 -5.98
CA LEU A 186 8.28 26.08 -6.86
C LEU A 186 9.73 25.97 -7.35
N LYS A 187 10.36 24.84 -7.00
CA LYS A 187 11.70 24.45 -7.48
C LYS A 187 11.61 23.04 -8.03
N LEU A 188 11.57 22.91 -9.35
CA LEU A 188 11.35 21.62 -10.00
C LEU A 188 12.54 20.65 -9.80
N PRO A 189 12.30 19.32 -9.86
CA PRO A 189 13.37 18.33 -9.81
C PRO A 189 14.45 18.57 -10.87
N GLU A 190 15.70 18.21 -10.59
CA GLU A 190 16.78 18.30 -11.59
C GLU A 190 16.48 17.45 -12.82
N ARG A 191 15.85 16.29 -12.62
CA ARG A 191 15.45 15.41 -13.71
C ARG A 191 14.05 14.84 -13.53
N VAL A 192 13.27 14.90 -14.61
CA VAL A 192 11.95 14.26 -14.75
C VAL A 192 11.94 13.39 -16.00
N GLY A 193 11.64 12.10 -15.86
CA GLY A 193 11.62 11.16 -17.00
C GLY A 193 10.32 11.20 -17.82
N GLY A 194 9.25 11.81 -17.30
CA GLY A 194 7.97 11.93 -17.98
C GLY A 194 7.53 13.38 -18.20
N ASP A 195 6.22 13.54 -18.43
CA ASP A 195 5.56 14.84 -18.53
C ASP A 195 5.43 15.50 -17.14
N ILE A 196 5.39 16.83 -17.11
CA ILE A 196 5.00 17.63 -15.93
C ILE A 196 3.66 18.28 -16.23
N TYR A 197 2.68 18.13 -15.34
CA TYR A 197 1.33 18.63 -15.56
C TYR A 197 1.01 19.84 -14.66
N PHE A 198 0.50 20.91 -15.28
CA PHE A 198 0.13 22.19 -14.68
C PHE A 198 -1.19 22.70 -15.25
N TRP A 199 -2.35 22.30 -14.73
CA TRP A 199 -3.62 22.76 -15.30
C TRP A 199 -4.11 24.08 -14.72
N SER A 200 -3.77 24.35 -13.46
CA SER A 200 -4.20 25.56 -12.75
C SER A 200 -3.13 26.66 -12.74
N LEU A 201 -1.89 26.33 -13.12
CA LEU A 201 -0.78 27.25 -13.18
C LEU A 201 -0.70 27.84 -14.59
N SER A 202 -0.82 29.16 -14.71
CA SER A 202 -0.69 29.81 -16.02
C SER A 202 0.73 29.61 -16.58
N LYS A 203 0.83 29.53 -17.91
CA LYS A 203 2.14 29.52 -18.59
C LYS A 203 3.00 30.73 -18.23
N SER A 204 2.41 31.91 -18.06
CA SER A 204 3.13 33.10 -17.62
C SER A 204 3.68 33.00 -16.20
N GLU A 205 3.03 32.28 -15.29
CA GLU A 205 3.57 32.01 -13.95
C GLU A 205 4.74 31.02 -14.03
N TYR A 206 4.60 29.99 -14.87
CA TYR A 206 5.67 29.02 -15.14
C TYR A 206 6.91 29.68 -15.78
N ASP A 207 6.72 30.57 -16.75
CA ASP A 207 7.83 31.27 -17.43
C ASP A 207 8.63 32.20 -16.48
N ARG A 208 8.08 32.54 -15.31
CA ARG A 208 8.79 33.27 -14.24
C ARG A 208 9.69 32.39 -13.40
N LEU A 209 9.62 31.07 -13.55
CA LEU A 209 10.52 30.15 -12.84
C LEU A 209 11.95 30.43 -13.27
N SER A 210 12.80 30.69 -12.29
CA SER A 210 14.24 30.81 -12.52
C SER A 210 14.89 29.46 -12.80
N HIS A 211 14.23 28.36 -12.43
CA HIS A 211 14.76 27.00 -12.52
C HIS A 211 13.65 26.01 -12.91
N GLY A 212 13.73 25.49 -14.13
CA GLY A 212 12.99 24.29 -14.55
C GLY A 212 13.83 23.02 -14.36
N PRO A 213 13.32 21.83 -14.72
CA PRO A 213 14.13 20.62 -14.71
C PRO A 213 15.32 20.78 -15.66
N VAL A 214 16.51 20.39 -15.20
CA VAL A 214 17.75 20.44 -15.99
C VAL A 214 17.68 19.43 -17.14
N ARG A 215 17.05 18.27 -16.90
CA ARG A 215 16.84 17.22 -17.90
C ARG A 215 15.41 16.74 -17.85
N MET A 216 14.76 16.71 -19.01
CA MET A 216 13.39 16.24 -19.14
C MET A 216 13.24 15.40 -20.40
N ASP A 217 12.71 14.19 -20.25
CA ASP A 217 12.44 13.28 -21.38
C ASP A 217 11.02 13.49 -21.96
N GLY A 218 10.10 14.07 -21.16
CA GLY A 218 8.73 14.45 -21.56
C GLY A 218 8.54 15.95 -21.84
N LYS A 219 7.30 16.43 -21.69
CA LYS A 219 6.88 17.83 -21.90
C LYS A 219 6.19 18.43 -20.68
N VAL A 220 6.28 19.75 -20.56
CA VAL A 220 5.43 20.52 -19.64
C VAL A 220 4.06 20.74 -20.29
N ARG A 221 2.99 20.37 -19.59
CA ARG A 221 1.62 20.35 -20.08
C ARG A 221 0.76 21.32 -19.28
N PHE A 222 0.09 22.24 -19.97
CA PHE A 222 -0.84 23.18 -19.34
C PHE A 222 -2.31 22.81 -19.52
N GLU A 223 -2.57 21.80 -20.34
CA GLU A 223 -3.90 21.36 -20.76
C GLU A 223 -3.96 19.83 -20.74
N PRO A 224 -5.14 19.22 -20.58
CA PRO A 224 -5.30 17.78 -20.74
C PRO A 224 -4.92 17.34 -22.16
N LEU A 225 -4.41 16.12 -22.28
CA LEU A 225 -4.21 15.47 -23.57
C LEU A 225 -5.58 15.20 -24.20
N VAL A 226 -6.01 16.06 -25.11
CA VAL A 226 -7.17 15.77 -25.95
C VAL A 226 -6.72 14.79 -27.02
N ASP A 227 -7.19 13.54 -26.93
CA ASP A 227 -7.01 12.56 -27.99
C ASP A 227 -8.02 12.84 -29.11
N TYR A 228 -7.58 13.66 -30.08
CA TYR A 228 -8.36 13.99 -31.27
C TYR A 228 -8.64 12.79 -32.18
N SER A 229 -8.06 11.61 -31.94
CA SER A 229 -8.38 10.40 -32.72
C SER A 229 -9.76 9.80 -32.38
N SER A 230 -10.38 10.24 -31.28
CA SER A 230 -11.73 9.85 -30.86
C SER A 230 -12.85 10.76 -31.40
N LEU A 231 -12.50 11.91 -32.00
CA LEU A 231 -13.45 12.77 -32.69
C LEU A 231 -13.67 12.20 -34.09
N GLY A 232 -14.63 11.28 -34.20
CA GLY A 232 -15.12 10.81 -35.48
C GLY A 232 -15.51 12.01 -36.34
N THR A 233 -14.90 12.13 -37.51
CA THR A 233 -15.39 13.04 -38.55
C THR A 233 -16.78 12.56 -38.96
N ASP A 234 -17.83 13.26 -38.57
CA ASP A 234 -19.07 13.13 -39.31
C ASP A 234 -18.88 13.76 -40.71
N SER A 235 -19.64 13.25 -41.66
CA SER A 235 -19.55 13.59 -43.08
C SER A 235 -20.03 15.02 -43.41
N SER A 236 -20.24 15.89 -42.42
CA SER A 236 -20.66 17.28 -42.61
C SER A 236 -19.51 18.29 -42.61
N GLY A 237 -18.33 17.95 -42.08
CA GLY A 237 -17.16 18.84 -42.12
C GLY A 237 -17.23 20.09 -41.25
N ASP A 238 -18.19 20.19 -40.33
CA ASP A 238 -18.32 21.33 -39.42
C ASP A 238 -17.84 20.97 -38.01
N THR A 239 -16.72 21.56 -37.58
CA THR A 239 -16.28 21.51 -36.19
C THR A 239 -17.04 22.56 -35.37
N TYR A 240 -17.90 22.11 -34.45
CA TYR A 240 -18.44 23.00 -33.40
C TYR A 240 -17.32 23.38 -32.43
N GLY A 241 -16.79 24.59 -32.58
CA GLY A 241 -15.96 25.24 -31.57
C GLY A 241 -16.83 25.67 -30.40
N PHE A 242 -16.53 25.17 -29.20
CA PHE A 242 -17.09 25.72 -27.97
C PHE A 242 -16.54 27.14 -27.79
N SER A 243 -17.44 28.13 -27.84
CA SER A 243 -17.16 29.51 -27.44
C SER A 243 -17.05 29.59 -25.93
N TRP A 244 -15.97 30.21 -25.44
CA TRP A 244 -15.80 30.62 -24.04
C TRP A 244 -16.87 31.61 -23.60
#